data_AF-A0A2N5ZTB0-F1
#
_entry.id   AF-A0A2N5ZTB0-F1
#
_cell.length_a   1.000
_cell.length_b   1.000
_cell.length_c   1.000
_cell.angle_alpha   90.00
_cell.angle_beta   90.00
_cell.angle_gamma   90.00
#
_symmetry.space_group_name_H-M   'P 1'
#
loop_
_entity.id
_entity.type
_entity.pdbx_description
1 polymer ?
#
loop_
_entity_poly.entity_id
_entity_poly.type
_entity_poly.pdbx_seq_one_letter_code
_entity_poly.pdbx_strand_id
1 'polypeptide(L)'
;TNSDKKVGFVFCPTSNAQITEKMPDFDMLMNSGFPVMLGTDSVASGQSLDLLGEMKYLQIHSNVTFEEMLSWVTINAANYMQWDDMGKLKEGTKPGINLITGFDFENKVLKSTSKIRRIL
;
A
#
# COMPACT_ATOMS: atom_id res chain seq x y z
N THR A 1 -29.53 -12.84 -10.53
CA THR A 1 -28.61 -12.20 -11.49
C THR A 1 -27.25 -12.17 -10.83
N ASN A 2 -26.24 -12.77 -11.47
CA ASN A 2 -24.90 -12.93 -10.91
C ASN A 2 -24.31 -11.54 -10.61
N SER A 3 -24.26 -11.12 -9.35
CA SER A 3 -23.40 -10.01 -8.97
C SER A 3 -21.98 -10.56 -9.00
N ASP A 4 -21.21 -10.18 -10.01
CA ASP A 4 -19.79 -10.50 -10.10
C ASP A 4 -19.11 -9.97 -8.84
N LYS A 5 -18.85 -10.87 -7.88
CA LYS A 5 -18.20 -10.52 -6.61
C LYS A 5 -16.78 -10.08 -6.93
N LYS A 6 -16.52 -8.78 -6.85
CA LYS A 6 -15.18 -8.21 -6.95
C LYS A 6 -14.39 -8.65 -5.71
N VAL A 7 -13.31 -9.38 -5.93
CA VAL A 7 -12.38 -9.82 -4.88
C VAL A 7 -11.12 -8.95 -4.94
N GLY A 8 -10.62 -8.55 -3.78
CA GLY A 8 -9.37 -7.84 -3.64
C GLY A 8 -8.74 -8.15 -2.29
N PHE A 9 -7.42 -8.11 -2.23
CA PHE A 9 -6.66 -8.38 -1.01
C PHE A 9 -6.15 -7.07 -0.40
N VAL A 10 -6.31 -6.94 0.91
CA VAL A 10 -5.72 -5.84 1.69
C VAL A 10 -4.70 -6.46 2.63
N PHE A 11 -3.44 -6.08 2.49
CA PHE A 11 -2.36 -6.56 3.36
C PHE A 11 -2.12 -5.60 4.50
N CYS A 12 -1.97 -6.14 5.71
CA CYS A 12 -1.56 -5.41 6.90
C CYS A 12 -0.26 -6.02 7.46
N PRO A 13 0.90 -5.76 6.82
CA PRO A 13 2.17 -6.42 7.12
C PRO A 13 2.54 -6.45 8.59
N THR A 14 2.51 -5.30 9.29
CA THR A 14 2.91 -5.26 10.70
C THR A 14 1.94 -6.03 11.59
N SER A 15 0.64 -6.00 11.31
CA SER A 15 -0.37 -6.79 12.02
C SER A 15 -0.21 -8.29 11.81
N ASN A 16 0.00 -8.70 10.56
CA ASN A 16 0.27 -10.11 10.21
C ASN A 16 1.50 -10.64 10.95
N ALA A 17 2.59 -9.87 10.95
CA ALA A 17 3.80 -10.23 11.66
C ALA A 17 3.60 -10.29 13.18
N GLN A 18 2.82 -9.36 13.76
CA GLN A 18 2.53 -9.35 15.20
C GLN A 18 1.70 -10.55 15.66
N ILE A 19 0.71 -10.97 14.85
CA ILE A 19 -0.20 -12.06 15.23
C ILE A 19 0.39 -13.43 14.90
N THR A 20 1.05 -13.56 13.76
CA THR A 20 1.40 -14.87 13.18
C THR A 20 2.90 -15.13 13.09
N GLU A 21 3.73 -14.10 13.33
CA GLU A 21 5.19 -14.11 13.12
C GLU A 21 5.59 -14.51 11.69
N LYS A 22 4.66 -14.37 10.74
CA LYS A 22 4.84 -14.77 9.34
C LYS A 22 4.37 -13.68 8.39
N MET A 23 5.05 -13.63 7.26
CA MET A 23 4.61 -12.84 6.12
C MET A 23 3.85 -13.71 5.12
N PRO A 24 2.83 -13.18 4.44
CA PRO A 24 2.13 -13.92 3.40
C PRO A 24 3.04 -14.16 2.19
N ASP A 25 2.70 -15.16 1.38
CA ASP A 25 3.38 -15.44 0.11
C ASP A 25 3.03 -14.36 -0.92
N PHE A 26 3.85 -13.30 -0.96
CA PHE A 26 3.63 -12.17 -1.86
C PHE A 26 3.66 -12.57 -3.32
N ASP A 27 4.50 -13.53 -3.71
CA ASP A 27 4.61 -13.97 -5.09
C ASP A 27 3.31 -14.64 -5.54
N MET A 28 2.74 -15.53 -4.71
CA MET A 28 1.43 -16.12 -4.98
C MET A 28 0.35 -15.05 -5.15
N LEU A 29 0.36 -14.01 -4.31
CA LEU A 29 -0.66 -12.97 -4.30
C LEU A 29 -0.53 -12.02 -5.49
N MET A 30 0.69 -11.63 -5.85
CA MET A 30 0.96 -10.83 -7.05
C MET A 30 0.59 -11.59 -8.32
N ASN A 31 0.76 -12.92 -8.33
CA ASN A 31 0.36 -13.79 -9.45
C ASN A 31 -1.12 -14.19 -9.44
N SER A 32 -1.91 -13.79 -8.43
CA SER A 32 -3.31 -14.21 -8.30
C SER A 32 -4.26 -13.57 -9.31
N GLY A 33 -3.84 -12.48 -9.96
CA GLY A 33 -4.69 -11.68 -10.86
C GLY A 33 -5.73 -10.80 -10.14
N PHE A 34 -5.78 -10.84 -8.80
CA PHE A 34 -6.64 -9.97 -8.01
C PHE A 34 -5.94 -8.66 -7.63
N PRO A 35 -6.68 -7.55 -7.49
CA PRO A 35 -6.11 -6.30 -7.01
C PRO A 35 -5.58 -6.47 -5.59
N VAL A 36 -4.36 -5.98 -5.39
CA VAL A 36 -3.68 -5.93 -4.10
C VAL A 36 -3.63 -4.49 -3.60
N MET A 37 -3.95 -4.33 -2.32
CA MET A 37 -3.97 -3.08 -1.57
C MET A 37 -3.22 -3.25 -0.24
N LEU A 38 -2.88 -2.12 0.39
CA LEU A 38 -2.20 -2.09 1.68
C LEU A 38 -3.09 -1.37 2.72
N GLY A 39 -3.11 -1.92 3.93
CA GLY A 39 -3.79 -1.37 5.10
C GLY A 39 -2.91 -1.48 6.32
N THR A 40 -3.30 -0.80 7.40
CA THR A 40 -2.57 -0.83 8.67
C THR A 40 -3.16 -1.83 9.66
N ASP A 41 -4.40 -2.28 9.42
CA ASP A 41 -5.27 -2.85 10.46
C ASP A 41 -5.44 -1.87 11.65
N SER A 42 -6.07 -2.33 12.72
CA SER A 42 -6.25 -1.58 13.96
C SER A 42 -4.94 -1.45 14.75
N VAL A 43 -4.85 -0.43 15.62
CA VAL A 43 -3.71 -0.25 16.56
C VAL A 43 -3.64 -1.37 17.63
N ALA A 44 -4.70 -2.17 17.80
CA ALA A 44 -4.67 -3.29 18.73
C ALA A 44 -3.78 -4.44 18.22
N SER A 45 -3.67 -4.58 16.90
CA SER A 45 -2.94 -5.65 16.22
C SER A 45 -1.76 -5.15 15.40
N GLY A 46 -1.74 -3.88 14.98
CA GLY A 46 -0.64 -3.23 14.26
C GLY A 46 0.11 -2.19 15.09
N GLN A 47 1.30 -1.79 14.63
CA GLN A 47 2.17 -0.86 15.38
C GLN A 47 1.69 0.60 15.34
N SER A 48 1.06 1.03 14.24
CA SER A 48 0.61 2.42 14.05
C SER A 48 -0.36 2.54 12.86
N LEU A 49 -1.03 3.68 12.72
CA LEU A 49 -1.84 4.02 11.54
C LEU A 49 -1.01 4.73 10.45
N ASP A 50 0.19 4.21 10.16
CA ASP A 50 1.13 4.79 9.19
C ASP A 50 1.37 3.85 8.00
N LEU A 51 0.74 4.17 6.85
CA LEU A 51 0.97 3.43 5.60
C LEU A 51 2.41 3.55 5.08
N LEU A 52 3.13 4.66 5.35
CA LEU A 52 4.55 4.75 4.98
C LEU A 52 5.37 3.76 5.82
N GLY A 53 4.99 3.56 7.08
CA GLY A 53 5.54 2.54 7.97
C GLY A 53 5.36 1.13 7.42
N GLU A 54 4.15 0.79 6.99
CA GLU A 54 3.86 -0.50 6.33
C GLU A 54 4.69 -0.71 5.06
N MET A 55 4.85 0.32 4.23
CA MET A 55 5.69 0.26 3.03
C MET A 55 7.17 0.04 3.37
N LYS A 56 7.71 0.73 4.39
CA LYS A 56 9.08 0.49 4.86
C LYS A 56 9.26 -0.93 5.39
N TYR A 57 8.25 -1.43 6.12
CA TYR A 57 8.27 -2.78 6.64
C TYR A 57 8.32 -3.82 5.51
N LEU A 58 7.45 -3.66 4.50
CA LEU A 58 7.46 -4.52 3.31
C LEU A 58 8.77 -4.45 2.53
N GLN A 59 9.34 -3.26 2.34
CA GLN A 59 10.60 -3.10 1.63
C GLN A 59 11.76 -3.90 2.26
N ILE A 60 11.73 -4.09 3.58
CA ILE A 60 12.77 -4.84 4.32
C ILE A 60 12.49 -6.35 4.29
N HIS A 61 11.22 -6.76 4.31
CA HIS A 61 10.81 -8.15 4.54
C HIS A 61 10.18 -8.84 3.32
N SER A 62 10.21 -8.20 2.15
CA SER A 62 9.66 -8.74 0.91
C SER A 62 10.44 -8.22 -0.30
N ASN A 63 10.18 -8.80 -1.48
CA ASN A 63 10.76 -8.35 -2.75
C ASN A 63 9.86 -7.36 -3.50
N VAL A 64 8.81 -6.84 -2.86
CA VAL A 64 7.86 -5.91 -3.49
C VAL A 64 8.53 -4.56 -3.71
N THR A 65 8.49 -4.06 -4.94
CA THR A 65 9.11 -2.80 -5.33
C THR A 65 8.36 -1.59 -4.77
N PHE A 66 9.02 -0.43 -4.72
CA PHE A 66 8.35 0.81 -4.32
C PHE A 66 7.17 1.16 -5.24
N GLU A 67 7.33 0.99 -6.56
CA GLU A 67 6.27 1.27 -7.53
C GLU A 67 5.03 0.37 -7.33
N GLU A 68 5.24 -0.92 -7.03
CA GLU A 68 4.13 -1.83 -6.70
C GLU A 68 3.44 -1.41 -5.41
N MET A 69 4.19 -1.18 -4.33
CA MET A 69 3.61 -0.69 -3.07
C MET A 69 2.87 0.63 -3.26
N LEU A 70 3.41 1.55 -4.07
CA LEU A 70 2.78 2.83 -4.38
C LEU A 70 1.43 2.60 -5.08
N SER A 71 1.34 1.64 -6.00
CA SER A 71 0.07 1.29 -6.64
C SER A 71 -0.95 0.74 -5.63
N TRP A 72 -0.50 -0.05 -4.65
CA TRP A 72 -1.35 -0.67 -3.61
C TRP A 72 -1.99 0.38 -2.69
N VAL A 73 -1.26 1.45 -2.35
CA VAL A 73 -1.75 2.54 -1.49
C VAL A 73 -2.42 3.69 -2.25
N THR A 74 -2.45 3.65 -3.58
CA THR A 74 -3.07 4.70 -4.41
C THR A 74 -4.09 4.14 -5.39
N ILE A 75 -3.68 3.85 -6.63
CA ILE A 75 -4.57 3.58 -7.74
C ILE A 75 -5.34 2.26 -7.59
N ASN A 76 -4.74 1.22 -6.99
CA ASN A 76 -5.43 -0.05 -6.78
C ASN A 76 -6.58 0.12 -5.80
N ALA A 77 -6.34 0.81 -4.69
CA ALA A 77 -7.36 1.10 -3.69
C ALA A 77 -8.49 1.97 -4.28
N ALA A 78 -8.13 3.04 -4.99
CA ALA A 78 -9.10 3.91 -5.65
C ALA A 78 -9.95 3.15 -6.68
N ASN A 79 -9.33 2.35 -7.55
CA ASN A 79 -10.04 1.53 -8.53
C ASN A 79 -10.91 0.45 -7.88
N TYR A 80 -10.45 -0.15 -6.78
CA TYR A 80 -11.22 -1.15 -6.05
C TYR A 80 -12.49 -0.53 -5.45
N MET A 81 -12.32 0.60 -4.76
CA MET A 81 -13.37 1.37 -4.09
C MET A 81 -14.23 2.24 -5.03
N GLN A 82 -13.90 2.28 -6.33
CA GLN A 82 -14.60 3.10 -7.33
C GLN A 82 -14.52 4.60 -7.03
N TRP A 83 -13.37 5.06 -6.55
CA TRP A 83 -13.06 6.48 -6.35
C TRP A 83 -12.43 7.06 -7.63
N ASP A 84 -13.28 7.48 -8.55
CA ASP A 84 -12.86 7.89 -9.89
C ASP A 84 -11.92 9.11 -9.90
N ASP A 85 -12.03 9.97 -8.89
CA ASP A 85 -11.27 11.21 -8.71
C ASP A 85 -10.05 11.09 -7.77
N MET A 86 -9.72 9.88 -7.29
CA MET A 86 -8.58 9.62 -6.40
C MET A 86 -7.54 8.66 -7.00
N GLY A 87 -6.42 8.50 -6.30
CA GLY A 87 -5.39 7.49 -6.59
C GLY A 87 -4.48 7.78 -7.80
N LYS A 88 -4.71 8.86 -8.53
CA LYS A 88 -3.92 9.27 -9.71
C LYS A 88 -3.82 10.79 -9.81
N LEU A 89 -2.71 11.28 -10.35
CA LEU A 89 -2.52 12.69 -10.71
C LEU A 89 -2.90 12.87 -12.19
N LYS A 90 -4.16 13.22 -12.45
CA LYS A 90 -4.67 13.44 -13.82
C LYS A 90 -5.60 14.65 -13.85
N GLU A 91 -5.64 15.36 -14.97
CA GLU A 91 -6.63 16.43 -15.17
C GLU A 91 -8.07 15.93 -14.89
N GLY A 92 -8.85 16.73 -14.17
CA GLY A 92 -10.20 16.39 -13.74
C GLY A 92 -10.30 15.55 -12.46
N THR A 93 -9.17 15.10 -11.88
CA THR A 93 -9.15 14.37 -10.59
C THR A 93 -8.89 15.31 -9.40
N LYS A 94 -9.20 14.86 -8.18
CA LYS A 94 -9.00 15.59 -6.92
C LYS A 94 -8.33 14.72 -5.84
N PRO A 95 -7.15 14.13 -6.12
CA PRO A 95 -6.47 13.31 -5.12
C PRO A 95 -5.92 14.19 -3.99
N GLY A 96 -5.89 13.65 -2.77
CA GLY A 96 -4.99 14.17 -1.76
C GLY A 96 -3.53 13.99 -2.20
N ILE A 97 -2.66 14.94 -1.87
CA ILE A 97 -1.24 14.86 -2.23
C ILE A 97 -0.39 14.75 -0.98
N ASN A 98 0.48 13.75 -0.97
CA ASN A 98 1.44 13.52 0.10
C ASN A 98 2.87 13.70 -0.42
N LEU A 99 3.66 14.49 0.29
CA LEU A 99 5.09 14.66 0.05
C LEU A 99 5.87 13.63 0.86
N ILE A 100 6.58 12.74 0.18
CA ILE A 100 7.58 11.87 0.79
C ILE A 100 8.95 12.56 0.68
N THR A 101 9.60 12.73 1.82
CA THR A 101 10.98 13.24 1.91
C THR A 101 11.91 12.10 2.30
N GLY A 102 13.20 12.24 1.97
CA GLY A 102 14.21 11.21 2.27
C GLY A 102 14.06 9.93 1.44
N PHE A 103 13.54 10.03 0.22
CA PHE A 103 13.52 8.93 -0.75
C PHE A 103 14.89 8.80 -1.43
N ASP A 104 15.33 7.58 -1.71
CA ASP A 104 16.48 7.31 -2.58
C ASP A 104 15.99 7.13 -4.01
N PHE A 105 16.25 8.12 -4.87
CA PHE A 105 15.82 8.07 -6.27
C PHE A 105 16.68 7.19 -7.15
N GLU A 106 17.93 6.91 -6.76
CA GLU A 106 18.83 6.05 -7.54
C GLU A 106 18.40 4.60 -7.41
N ASN A 107 18.19 4.16 -6.17
CA ASN A 107 17.77 2.78 -5.86
C ASN A 107 16.25 2.62 -5.82
N LYS A 108 15.50 3.73 -5.88
CA LYS A 108 14.02 3.78 -5.78
C LYS A 108 13.47 3.19 -4.49
N VAL A 109 14.09 3.50 -3.37
CA VAL A 109 13.72 2.95 -2.05
C VAL A 109 13.44 4.03 -1.01
N LEU A 110 12.58 3.70 -0.06
CA LEU A 110 12.38 4.46 1.16
C LEU A 110 13.60 4.26 2.07
N LYS A 111 14.17 5.36 2.57
CA LYS A 111 15.18 5.32 3.64
C LYS A 111 14.47 5.12 4.98
N SER A 112 15.20 4.64 5.99
CA SER A 112 14.69 4.59 7.37
C SER A 112 14.21 5.98 7.85
N THR A 113 14.90 7.02 7.40
CA THR A 113 14.60 8.43 7.69
C THR A 113 13.50 9.05 6.82
N SER A 114 12.90 8.32 5.86
CA SER A 114 11.85 8.89 5.02
C SER A 114 10.65 9.33 5.85
N LYS A 115 10.02 10.44 5.48
CA LYS A 115 8.85 10.99 6.17
C LYS A 115 7.79 11.39 5.16
N ILE A 116 6.52 11.24 5.54
CA ILE A 116 5.38 11.66 4.73
C ILE A 116 4.68 12.87 5.38
N ARG A 117 4.23 13.81 4.55
CA ARG A 117 3.41 14.95 4.98
C ARG A 117 2.38 15.27 3.91
N ARG A 118 1.11 15.43 4.30
CA ARG A 118 0.06 15.93 3.42
C ARG A 118 0.37 17.37 2.99
N ILE A 119 0.23 17.65 1.69
CA ILE A 119 0.40 18.98 1.12
C ILE A 119 -0.85 19.50 0.41
N LEU A 120 -1.78 18.62 0.01
CA LEU A 120 -3.14 18.95 -0.45
C LEU A 120 -4.14 17.91 0.06
#